data_AF-A0A842NKV9-F1
#
_entry.id   AF-A0A842NKV9-F1
#
_cell.length_a   1.000
_cell.length_b   1.000
_cell.length_c   1.000
_cell.angle_alpha   90.00
_cell.angle_beta   90.00
_cell.angle_gamma   90.00
#
_symmetry.space_group_name_H-M   'P 1'
#
loop_
_entity.id
_entity.type
_entity.pdbx_description
1 polymer ?
#
loop_
_entity_poly.entity_id
_entity_poly.type
_entity_poly.pdbx_seq_one_letter_code
_entity_poly.pdbx_strand_id
1 'polypeptide(L)'
;MKRGQITLFALLGIVLIIVVALIFLIMNQSRTSPGLDAQQTGASFFVKSCVSNLLTEGNLIISNQGGYIYPPQPTTELFIYNIPYFDDGVVLAATIEENLASYIDENMDSCIQSSDFEGLNLEGLSVTTSSVMLGDGGYTVATRFTYEGSEYVISNSKESAMNELLELAKGVLESYDVNEGFDSMLLSGLQSIHNAEIEIIPIAGQNIINIEKGESFLVFVI
;
A
#
# COMPACT_ATOMS: atom_id res chain seq x y z
N MET A 1 68.52 -5.74 -6.50
CA MET A 1 67.29 -6.29 -5.89
C MET A 1 65.99 -5.53 -6.18
N LYS A 2 65.97 -4.37 -6.89
CA LYS A 2 64.72 -3.60 -7.12
C LYS A 2 63.82 -4.09 -8.28
N ARG A 3 64.21 -5.12 -9.04
CA ARG A 3 63.42 -5.62 -10.21
C ARG A 3 62.41 -6.73 -9.86
N GLY A 4 62.57 -7.43 -8.74
CA GLY A 4 61.68 -8.54 -8.34
C GLY A 4 60.36 -8.12 -7.68
N GLN A 5 60.27 -6.89 -7.17
CA GLN A 5 59.03 -6.38 -6.56
C GLN A 5 57.96 -6.04 -7.60
N ILE A 6 58.37 -5.59 -8.80
CA ILE A 6 57.44 -5.19 -9.85
C ILE A 6 56.59 -6.39 -10.32
N THR A 7 57.21 -7.57 -10.46
CA THR A 7 56.51 -8.80 -10.83
C THR A 7 55.53 -9.26 -9.74
N LEU A 8 55.84 -9.03 -8.46
CA LEU A 8 54.96 -9.39 -7.36
C LEU A 8 53.67 -8.55 -7.37
N PHE A 9 53.80 -7.23 -7.58
CA PHE A 9 52.64 -6.34 -7.67
C PHE A 9 51.75 -6.64 -8.88
N ALA A 10 52.34 -6.97 -10.03
CA ALA A 10 51.57 -7.36 -11.21
C ALA A 10 50.76 -8.64 -10.98
N LEU A 11 51.36 -9.63 -10.33
CA LEU A 11 50.69 -10.91 -10.05
C LEU A 11 49.55 -10.73 -9.03
N LEU A 12 49.73 -9.86 -8.04
CA LEU A 12 48.71 -9.55 -7.03
C LEU A 12 47.51 -8.82 -7.64
N GLY A 13 47.74 -7.92 -8.60
CA GLY A 13 46.67 -7.27 -9.37
C GLY A 13 45.81 -8.24 -10.17
N ILE A 14 46.44 -9.22 -10.83
CA ILE A 14 45.72 -10.25 -11.61
C ILE A 14 44.84 -11.10 -10.70
N VAL A 15 45.37 -11.54 -9.55
CA VAL A 15 44.60 -12.32 -8.57
C VAL A 15 43.39 -11.53 -8.08
N LEU A 16 43.54 -10.24 -7.80
CA LEU A 16 42.44 -9.40 -7.33
C LEU A 16 41.34 -9.26 -8.40
N ILE A 17 41.69 -9.10 -9.68
CA ILE A 17 40.72 -9.06 -10.78
C ILE A 17 39.95 -10.38 -10.90
N ILE A 18 40.64 -11.53 -10.77
CA ILE A 18 40.00 -12.85 -10.82
C ILE A 18 39.01 -13.03 -9.66
N VAL A 19 39.38 -12.61 -8.45
CA VAL A 19 38.50 -12.68 -7.27
C VAL A 19 37.25 -11.83 -7.47
N VAL A 20 37.39 -10.59 -7.95
CA VAL A 20 36.24 -9.72 -8.24
C VAL A 20 35.35 -10.32 -9.32
N ALA A 21 35.93 -10.85 -10.41
CA ALA A 21 35.16 -11.50 -11.47
C ALA A 21 34.39 -12.73 -10.98
N LEU A 22 34.99 -13.54 -10.09
CA LEU A 22 34.33 -14.70 -9.47
C LEU A 22 33.19 -14.29 -8.55
N ILE A 23 33.37 -13.25 -7.73
CA ILE A 23 32.30 -12.70 -6.89
C ILE A 23 31.12 -12.25 -7.76
N PHE A 24 31.38 -11.52 -8.85
CA PHE A 24 30.35 -11.13 -9.80
C PHE A 24 29.63 -12.33 -10.43
N LEU A 25 30.37 -13.37 -10.83
CA LEU A 25 29.78 -14.59 -11.41
C LEU A 25 28.84 -15.32 -10.43
N ILE A 26 29.27 -15.47 -9.18
CA ILE A 26 28.47 -16.14 -8.13
C ILE A 26 27.25 -15.31 -7.76
N MET A 27 27.40 -13.98 -7.67
CA MET A 27 26.26 -13.07 -7.42
C MET A 27 25.25 -13.10 -8.58
N ASN A 28 25.70 -13.30 -9.81
CA ASN A 28 24.82 -13.36 -10.98
C ASN A 28 24.11 -14.72 -11.12
N GLN A 29 24.76 -15.83 -10.75
CA GLN A 29 24.13 -17.16 -10.72
C GLN A 29 23.03 -17.28 -9.65
N SER A 30 23.16 -16.52 -8.55
CA SER A 30 22.18 -16.55 -7.46
C SER A 30 20.86 -15.80 -7.80
N ARG A 31 20.80 -15.14 -8.96
CA ARG A 31 19.59 -14.46 -9.46
C ARG A 31 18.96 -15.15 -10.68
N THR A 32 19.49 -16.30 -11.08
CA THR A 32 18.81 -17.14 -12.07
C THR A 32 17.82 -18.04 -11.32
N SER A 33 16.69 -17.47 -10.91
CA SER A 33 15.46 -18.27 -10.87
C SER A 33 15.37 -18.92 -12.25
N PRO A 34 15.12 -20.24 -12.39
CA PRO A 34 14.99 -20.90 -13.68
C PRO A 34 14.10 -20.01 -14.55
N GLY A 35 14.64 -19.58 -15.70
CA GLY A 35 14.15 -18.43 -16.44
C GLY A 35 12.64 -18.41 -16.50
N LEU A 36 12.03 -17.45 -15.79
CA LEU A 36 10.62 -17.16 -15.98
C LEU A 36 10.46 -16.87 -17.46
N ASP A 37 9.64 -17.67 -18.12
CA ASP A 37 9.30 -17.46 -19.52
C ASP A 37 8.86 -15.98 -19.69
N ALA A 38 9.11 -15.38 -20.85
CA ALA A 38 8.68 -14.01 -21.13
C ALA A 38 7.17 -13.84 -20.84
N GLN A 39 6.38 -14.90 -21.07
CA GLN A 39 4.97 -14.97 -20.70
C GLN A 39 4.74 -14.93 -19.18
N GLN A 40 5.50 -15.68 -18.38
CA GLN A 40 5.38 -15.68 -16.92
C GLN A 40 5.77 -14.32 -16.32
N THR A 41 6.80 -13.68 -16.88
CA THR A 41 7.17 -12.30 -16.50
C THR A 41 6.06 -11.33 -16.84
N GLY A 42 5.43 -11.49 -18.01
CA GLY A 42 4.27 -10.70 -18.44
C GLY A 42 3.08 -10.85 -17.51
N ALA A 43 2.68 -12.08 -17.17
CA ALA A 43 1.58 -12.35 -16.25
C ALA A 43 1.84 -11.78 -14.85
N SER A 44 3.06 -11.95 -14.32
CA SER A 44 3.42 -11.38 -13.02
C SER A 44 3.36 -9.85 -13.02
N PHE A 45 3.91 -9.19 -14.05
CA PHE A 45 3.84 -7.75 -14.19
C PHE A 45 2.39 -7.26 -14.31
N PHE A 46 1.58 -8.01 -15.04
CA PHE A 46 0.17 -7.71 -15.25
C PHE A 46 -0.64 -7.77 -13.95
N VAL A 47 -0.58 -8.89 -13.22
CA VAL A 47 -1.24 -9.03 -11.91
C VAL A 47 -0.73 -7.96 -10.95
N LYS A 48 0.57 -7.65 -11.00
CA LYS A 48 1.15 -6.57 -10.18
C LYS A 48 0.51 -5.21 -10.47
N SER A 49 0.34 -4.87 -11.74
CA SER A 49 -0.31 -3.63 -12.17
C SER A 49 -1.77 -3.59 -11.72
N CYS A 50 -2.50 -4.71 -11.87
CA CYS A 50 -3.89 -4.80 -11.43
C CYS A 50 -4.04 -4.54 -9.93
N VAL A 51 -3.26 -5.25 -9.11
CA VAL A 51 -3.26 -5.06 -7.65
C VAL A 51 -2.92 -3.62 -7.28
N SER A 52 -1.92 -3.01 -7.95
CA SER A 52 -1.53 -1.62 -7.70
C SER A 52 -2.67 -0.62 -8.00
N ASN A 53 -3.41 -0.82 -9.08
CA ASN A 53 -4.53 0.04 -9.45
C ASN A 53 -5.70 -0.14 -8.48
N LEU A 54 -6.11 -1.38 -8.20
CA LEU A 54 -7.17 -1.68 -7.25
C LEU A 54 -6.85 -1.18 -5.84
N LEU A 55 -5.61 -1.30 -5.39
CA LEU A 55 -5.17 -0.74 -4.10
C LEU A 55 -5.24 0.80 -4.09
N THR A 56 -4.99 1.44 -5.23
CA THR A 56 -5.09 2.90 -5.36
C THR A 56 -6.54 3.36 -5.24
N GLU A 57 -7.44 2.72 -5.97
CA GLU A 57 -8.87 3.01 -5.95
C GLU A 57 -9.48 2.68 -4.59
N GLY A 58 -9.19 1.49 -4.05
CA GLY A 58 -9.66 1.07 -2.73
C GLY A 58 -9.18 2.00 -1.62
N ASN A 59 -7.91 2.43 -1.65
CA ASN A 59 -7.41 3.42 -0.70
C ASN A 59 -8.14 4.77 -0.82
N LEU A 60 -8.46 5.22 -2.04
CA LEU A 60 -9.21 6.46 -2.22
C LEU A 60 -10.63 6.34 -1.64
N ILE A 61 -11.31 5.23 -1.88
CA ILE A 61 -12.65 4.96 -1.35
C ILE A 61 -12.60 4.92 0.18
N ILE A 62 -11.67 4.14 0.74
CA ILE A 62 -11.56 3.95 2.19
C ILE A 62 -11.22 5.25 2.91
N SER A 63 -10.35 6.08 2.32
CA SER A 63 -10.03 7.44 2.81
C SER A 63 -11.27 8.34 2.89
N ASN A 64 -12.13 8.32 1.87
CA ASN A 64 -13.34 9.14 1.83
C ASN A 64 -14.48 8.63 2.72
N GLN A 65 -14.45 7.36 3.11
CA GLN A 65 -15.52 6.68 3.84
C GLN A 65 -15.13 6.31 5.28
N GLY A 66 -14.32 7.13 5.94
CA GLY A 66 -13.96 6.92 7.34
C GLY A 66 -13.23 5.60 7.59
N GLY A 67 -12.46 5.12 6.61
CA GLY A 67 -11.72 3.89 6.72
C GLY A 67 -12.52 2.62 6.47
N TYR A 68 -13.69 2.71 5.81
CA TYR A 68 -14.48 1.55 5.37
C TYR A 68 -14.71 1.56 3.86
N ILE A 69 -14.69 0.39 3.22
CA ILE A 69 -15.23 0.25 1.87
C ILE A 69 -16.73 -0.04 1.97
N TYR A 70 -17.10 -0.88 2.93
CA TYR A 70 -18.47 -1.23 3.26
C TYR A 70 -18.82 -0.71 4.66
N PRO A 71 -19.20 0.57 4.79
CA PRO A 71 -19.41 1.20 6.09
C PRO A 71 -20.61 0.60 6.84
N PRO A 72 -20.47 0.34 8.16
CA PRO A 72 -21.60 -0.11 8.98
C PRO A 72 -22.63 1.02 9.14
N GLN A 73 -23.90 0.65 9.31
CA GLN A 73 -24.97 1.61 9.59
C GLN A 73 -24.97 2.00 11.08
N PRO A 74 -25.30 3.26 11.45
CA PRO A 74 -25.75 4.33 10.55
C PRO A 74 -24.61 5.02 9.79
N THR A 75 -24.93 5.62 8.63
CA THR A 75 -24.02 6.44 7.83
C THR A 75 -24.63 7.80 7.49
N THR A 76 -23.79 8.81 7.27
CA THR A 76 -24.15 10.07 6.61
C THR A 76 -23.66 10.04 5.16
N GLU A 77 -24.49 10.51 4.23
CA GLU A 77 -24.11 10.62 2.81
C GLU A 77 -23.39 11.96 2.59
N LEU A 78 -22.14 11.89 2.12
CA LEU A 78 -21.36 13.04 1.69
C LEU A 78 -20.96 12.85 0.22
N PHE A 79 -21.62 13.60 -0.66
CA PHE A 79 -21.53 13.44 -2.12
C PHE A 79 -21.94 12.04 -2.60
N ILE A 80 -20.97 11.17 -2.89
CA ILE A 80 -21.18 9.79 -3.35
C ILE A 80 -20.70 8.75 -2.33
N TYR A 81 -20.23 9.22 -1.17
CA TYR A 81 -19.62 8.40 -0.14
C TYR A 81 -20.53 8.28 1.06
N ASN A 82 -20.56 7.08 1.65
CA ASN A 82 -21.24 6.83 2.90
C ASN A 82 -20.20 6.85 4.02
N ILE A 83 -20.31 7.82 4.92
CA ILE A 83 -19.35 8.01 6.00
C ILE A 83 -20.00 7.51 7.30
N PRO A 84 -19.41 6.52 7.98
CA PRO A 84 -19.94 6.04 9.25
C PRO A 84 -19.65 7.05 10.36
N TYR A 85 -20.47 7.01 11.41
CA TYR A 85 -20.24 7.78 12.63
C TYR A 85 -19.22 7.06 13.50
N PHE A 86 -18.29 7.83 14.08
CA PHE A 86 -17.28 7.30 15.01
C PHE A 86 -17.74 7.38 16.47
N ASP A 87 -18.99 6.96 16.73
CA ASP A 87 -19.58 7.01 18.09
C ASP A 87 -18.78 6.18 19.11
N ASP A 88 -18.17 5.07 18.67
CA ASP A 88 -17.41 4.12 19.50
C ASP A 88 -15.90 4.14 19.24
N GLY A 89 -15.40 5.12 18.48
CA GLY A 89 -13.98 5.30 18.19
C GLY A 89 -13.57 5.12 16.71
N VAL A 90 -12.26 5.25 16.47
CA VAL A 90 -11.68 5.14 15.12
C VAL A 90 -11.67 3.69 14.65
N VAL A 91 -11.85 3.50 13.33
CA VAL A 91 -11.67 2.21 12.66
C VAL A 91 -10.32 1.56 13.00
N LEU A 92 -10.33 0.23 13.12
CA LEU A 92 -9.11 -0.53 13.36
C LEU A 92 -8.35 -0.75 12.05
N ALA A 93 -7.01 -0.73 12.10
CA ALA A 93 -6.17 -1.06 10.94
C ALA A 93 -6.54 -2.43 10.33
N ALA A 94 -6.85 -3.43 11.16
CA ALA A 94 -7.30 -4.75 10.71
C ALA A 94 -8.59 -4.70 9.87
N THR A 95 -9.52 -3.79 10.21
CA THR A 95 -10.75 -3.59 9.44
C THR A 95 -10.45 -3.00 8.06
N ILE A 96 -9.50 -2.07 7.98
CA ILE A 96 -9.03 -1.51 6.70
C ILE A 96 -8.36 -2.58 5.84
N GLU A 97 -7.48 -3.38 6.43
CA GLU A 97 -6.80 -4.50 5.77
C GLU A 97 -7.80 -5.50 5.18
N GLU A 98 -8.81 -5.89 5.96
CA GLU A 98 -9.87 -6.82 5.53
C GLU A 98 -10.74 -6.22 4.40
N ASN A 99 -11.15 -4.96 4.53
CA ASN A 99 -11.94 -4.28 3.50
C ASN A 99 -11.16 -4.15 2.18
N LEU A 100 -9.89 -3.73 2.24
CA LEU A 100 -9.05 -3.63 1.05
C LEU A 100 -8.78 -4.99 0.42
N ALA A 101 -8.54 -6.03 1.20
CA ALA A 101 -8.37 -7.38 0.68
C ALA A 101 -9.62 -7.84 -0.08
N SER A 102 -10.79 -7.66 0.53
CA SER A 102 -12.08 -8.00 -0.08
C SER A 102 -12.34 -7.22 -1.37
N TYR A 103 -12.07 -5.91 -1.36
CA TYR A 103 -12.22 -5.07 -2.55
C TYR A 103 -11.31 -5.51 -3.70
N ILE A 104 -10.04 -5.83 -3.40
CA ILE A 104 -9.11 -6.30 -4.42
C ILE A 104 -9.61 -7.63 -5.01
N ASP A 105 -10.06 -8.57 -4.16
CA ASP A 105 -10.57 -9.87 -4.62
C ASP A 105 -11.83 -9.74 -5.49
N GLU A 106 -12.79 -8.93 -5.07
CA GLU A 106 -14.06 -8.73 -5.78
C GLU A 106 -13.88 -8.04 -7.14
N ASN A 107 -12.84 -7.21 -7.29
CA ASN A 107 -12.59 -6.44 -8.50
C ASN A 107 -11.46 -7.03 -9.38
N MET A 108 -10.77 -8.08 -8.92
CA MET A 108 -9.64 -8.68 -9.61
C MET A 108 -10.02 -9.18 -11.00
N ASP A 109 -11.12 -9.92 -11.13
CA ASP A 109 -11.59 -10.46 -12.40
C ASP A 109 -11.87 -9.36 -13.43
N SER A 110 -12.47 -8.25 -12.97
CA SER A 110 -12.76 -7.09 -13.81
C SER A 110 -11.48 -6.38 -14.25
N CYS A 111 -10.47 -6.30 -13.38
CA CYS A 111 -9.16 -5.77 -13.74
C CYS A 111 -8.46 -6.64 -14.80
N ILE A 112 -8.51 -7.96 -14.63
CA ILE A 112 -7.89 -8.91 -15.56
C ILE A 112 -8.56 -8.82 -16.94
N GLN A 113 -9.89 -8.72 -16.98
CA GLN A 113 -10.65 -8.66 -18.24
C GLN A 113 -10.56 -7.33 -18.97
N SER A 114 -10.43 -6.20 -18.26
CA SER A 114 -10.40 -4.86 -18.86
C SER A 114 -9.06 -4.51 -19.51
N SER A 115 -8.06 -5.37 -19.36
CA SER A 115 -6.70 -5.07 -19.78
C SER A 115 -6.39 -5.65 -21.16
N ASP A 116 -6.46 -4.81 -22.18
CA ASP A 116 -5.99 -5.13 -23.52
C ASP A 116 -4.45 -5.18 -23.57
N PHE A 117 -3.85 -6.22 -23.00
CA PHE A 117 -2.42 -6.48 -23.17
C PHE A 117 -2.20 -7.26 -24.46
N GLU A 118 -1.92 -6.56 -25.54
CA GLU A 118 -1.61 -7.18 -26.83
C GLU A 118 -0.45 -8.18 -26.68
N GLY A 119 -0.74 -9.45 -26.99
CA GLY A 119 0.27 -10.52 -27.04
C GLY A 119 0.46 -11.34 -25.76
N LEU A 120 -0.32 -11.11 -24.70
CA LEU A 120 -0.31 -11.96 -23.50
C LEU A 120 -1.55 -12.85 -23.48
N ASN A 121 -1.38 -14.18 -23.56
CA ASN A 121 -2.49 -15.10 -23.33
C ASN A 121 -2.66 -15.29 -21.82
N LEU A 122 -3.77 -14.81 -21.25
CA LEU A 122 -4.08 -14.95 -19.82
C LEU A 122 -5.02 -16.12 -19.54
N GLU A 123 -5.28 -16.98 -20.52
CA GLU A 123 -6.11 -18.18 -20.34
C GLU A 123 -5.50 -19.09 -19.25
N GLY A 124 -6.32 -19.45 -18.26
CA GLY A 124 -5.89 -20.24 -17.11
C GLY A 124 -5.21 -19.43 -15.99
N LEU A 125 -5.16 -18.09 -16.09
CA LEU A 125 -4.80 -17.23 -14.96
C LEU A 125 -5.94 -17.27 -13.92
N SER A 126 -5.59 -17.60 -12.68
CA SER A 126 -6.47 -17.48 -11.52
C SER A 126 -5.74 -16.72 -10.43
N VAL A 127 -6.36 -15.68 -9.87
CA VAL A 127 -5.74 -14.79 -8.89
C VAL A 127 -6.54 -14.84 -7.59
N THR A 128 -5.84 -14.82 -6.46
CA THR A 128 -6.43 -14.75 -5.13
C THR A 128 -5.55 -13.87 -4.25
N THR A 129 -6.11 -12.81 -3.69
CA THR A 129 -5.40 -11.96 -2.72
C THR A 129 -5.22 -12.75 -1.43
N SER A 130 -3.99 -12.83 -0.97
CA SER A 130 -3.67 -13.61 0.22
C SER A 130 -3.75 -12.79 1.49
N SER A 131 -3.35 -11.51 1.43
CA SER A 131 -3.38 -10.62 2.57
C SER A 131 -3.07 -9.18 2.15
N VAL A 132 -3.68 -8.22 2.85
CA VAL A 132 -3.27 -6.82 2.88
C VAL A 132 -2.76 -6.53 4.29
N MET A 133 -1.67 -5.78 4.42
CA MET A 133 -1.10 -5.33 5.69
C MET A 133 -0.88 -3.82 5.62
N LEU A 134 -1.36 -3.10 6.62
CA LEU A 134 -1.11 -1.67 6.81
C LEU A 134 -0.01 -1.49 7.84
N GLY A 135 1.11 -0.91 7.42
CA GLY A 135 2.22 -0.53 8.29
C GLY A 135 2.50 0.96 8.25
N ASP A 136 3.56 1.38 8.94
CA ASP A 136 3.95 2.80 9.06
C ASP A 136 4.28 3.47 7.72
N GLY A 137 4.71 2.69 6.73
CA GLY A 137 5.04 3.18 5.38
C GLY A 137 3.91 3.01 4.35
N GLY A 138 2.74 2.50 4.73
CA GLY A 138 1.62 2.23 3.82
C GLY A 138 1.25 0.76 3.74
N TYR A 139 0.79 0.32 2.56
CA TYR A 139 0.21 -1.00 2.37
C TYR A 139 1.20 -1.99 1.79
N THR A 140 1.16 -3.23 2.27
CA THR A 140 1.78 -4.39 1.62
C THR A 140 0.71 -5.42 1.27
N VAL A 141 0.63 -5.80 0.00
CA VAL A 141 -0.35 -6.77 -0.51
C VAL A 141 0.40 -7.98 -1.03
N ALA A 142 0.08 -9.15 -0.49
CA ALA A 142 0.54 -10.42 -1.01
C ALA A 142 -0.56 -11.05 -1.85
N THR A 143 -0.25 -11.35 -3.11
CA THR A 143 -1.20 -11.93 -4.06
C THR A 143 -0.67 -13.27 -4.55
N ARG A 144 -1.51 -14.29 -4.47
CA ARG A 144 -1.26 -15.60 -5.06
C ARG A 144 -1.93 -15.66 -6.41
N PHE A 145 -1.26 -16.21 -7.39
CA PHE A 145 -1.89 -16.52 -8.67
C PHE A 145 -1.35 -17.81 -9.24
N THR A 146 -2.20 -18.50 -9.98
CA THR A 146 -1.85 -19.70 -10.73
C THR A 146 -1.86 -19.37 -12.21
N TYR A 147 -0.82 -19.76 -12.93
CA TYR A 147 -0.71 -19.61 -14.39
C TYR A 147 -0.05 -20.86 -14.97
N GLU A 148 -0.67 -21.45 -15.99
CA GLU A 148 -0.24 -22.73 -16.60
C GLU A 148 0.05 -23.86 -15.58
N GLY A 149 -0.75 -23.91 -14.51
CA GLY A 149 -0.64 -24.92 -13.45
C GLY A 149 0.51 -24.69 -12.45
N SER A 150 1.24 -23.58 -12.56
CA SER A 150 2.27 -23.16 -11.60
C SER A 150 1.72 -22.07 -10.67
N GLU A 151 1.96 -22.19 -9.37
CA GLU A 151 1.58 -21.18 -8.37
C GLU A 151 2.70 -20.15 -8.17
N TYR A 152 2.32 -18.89 -8.09
CA TYR A 152 3.20 -17.74 -7.91
C TYR A 152 2.69 -16.86 -6.78
N VAL A 153 3.62 -16.25 -6.04
CA VAL A 153 3.33 -15.25 -5.01
C VAL A 153 4.04 -13.97 -5.39
N ILE A 154 3.29 -12.88 -5.53
CA ILE A 154 3.85 -11.54 -5.68
C ILE A 154 3.53 -10.69 -4.47
N SER A 155 4.44 -9.77 -4.17
CA SER A 155 4.25 -8.74 -3.16
C SER A 155 4.24 -7.36 -3.82
N ASN A 156 3.25 -6.56 -3.46
CA ASN A 156 3.11 -5.16 -3.83
C ASN A 156 3.18 -4.31 -2.59
N SER A 157 3.94 -3.21 -2.66
CA SER A 157 3.99 -2.21 -1.61
C SER A 157 3.58 -0.87 -2.19
N LYS A 158 2.71 -0.14 -1.49
CA LYS A 158 2.31 1.21 -1.86
C LYS A 158 2.45 2.14 -0.65
N GLU A 159 3.13 3.26 -0.86
CA GLU A 159 3.25 4.30 0.16
C GLU A 159 1.89 4.90 0.48
N SER A 160 1.62 5.09 1.77
CA SER A 160 0.41 5.73 2.27
C SER A 160 0.63 6.18 3.71
N ALA A 161 0.07 7.32 4.09
CA ALA A 161 0.08 7.79 5.47
C ALA A 161 -1.14 7.30 6.28
N MET A 162 -1.91 6.33 5.78
CA MET A 162 -3.17 5.91 6.40
C MET A 162 -3.00 5.51 7.87
N ASN A 163 -1.96 4.74 8.22
CA ASN A 163 -1.74 4.33 9.61
C ASN A 163 -1.55 5.55 10.54
N GLU A 164 -0.77 6.54 10.10
CA GLU A 164 -0.57 7.78 10.84
C GLU A 164 -1.85 8.63 10.92
N LEU A 165 -2.64 8.66 9.85
CA LEU A 165 -3.92 9.35 9.81
C LEU A 165 -4.94 8.75 10.79
N LEU A 166 -4.92 7.42 10.98
CA LEU A 166 -5.77 6.76 11.99
C LEU A 166 -5.38 7.13 13.42
N GLU A 167 -4.08 7.17 13.71
CA GLU A 167 -3.60 7.62 15.03
C GLU A 167 -3.93 9.09 15.27
N LEU A 168 -3.81 9.93 14.23
CA LEU A 168 -4.20 11.33 14.30
C LEU A 168 -5.71 11.49 14.50
N ALA A 169 -6.52 10.70 13.80
CA ALA A 169 -7.98 10.68 13.97
C ALA A 169 -8.36 10.31 15.41
N LYS A 170 -7.66 9.36 16.05
CA LYS A 170 -7.90 9.02 17.46
C LYS A 170 -7.64 10.22 18.37
N GLY A 171 -6.51 10.90 18.17
CA GLY A 171 -6.20 12.12 18.92
C GLY A 171 -7.23 13.24 18.70
N VAL A 172 -7.77 13.37 17.50
CA VAL A 172 -8.84 14.34 17.20
C VAL A 172 -10.13 13.95 17.92
N LEU A 173 -10.56 12.68 17.88
CA LEU A 173 -11.72 12.20 18.63
C LEU A 173 -11.57 12.47 20.14
N GLU A 174 -10.39 12.19 20.69
CA GLU A 174 -10.09 12.40 22.12
C GLU A 174 -10.10 13.89 22.52
N SER A 175 -9.91 14.80 21.55
CA SER A 175 -9.95 16.25 21.77
C SER A 175 -11.36 16.86 21.71
N TYR A 176 -12.37 16.06 21.33
CA TYR A 176 -13.75 16.51 21.17
C TYR A 176 -14.56 16.30 22.46
N ASP A 177 -15.14 17.37 22.98
CA ASP A 177 -16.15 17.33 24.04
C ASP A 177 -17.53 17.73 23.48
N VAL A 178 -18.57 16.98 23.82
CA VAL A 178 -19.94 17.20 23.31
C VAL A 178 -20.50 18.57 23.71
N ASN A 179 -20.06 19.13 24.85
CA ASN A 179 -20.54 20.42 25.36
C ASN A 179 -19.62 21.58 24.97
N GLU A 180 -18.32 21.34 24.91
CA GLU A 180 -17.31 22.39 24.67
C GLU A 180 -16.82 22.44 23.22
N GLY A 181 -17.12 21.42 22.41
CA GLY A 181 -16.60 21.24 21.06
C GLY A 181 -15.14 20.78 21.08
N PHE A 182 -14.37 21.17 20.05
CA PHE A 182 -12.96 20.80 19.97
C PHE A 182 -12.06 21.73 20.77
N ASP A 183 -11.09 21.17 21.49
CA ASP A 183 -9.99 21.93 22.04
C ASP A 183 -9.05 22.42 20.92
N SER A 184 -9.19 23.69 20.57
CA SER A 184 -8.37 24.34 19.54
C SER A 184 -6.86 24.27 19.78
N MET A 185 -6.41 24.21 21.05
CA MET A 185 -5.00 24.11 21.39
C MET A 185 -4.47 22.70 21.13
N LEU A 186 -5.25 21.67 21.48
CA LEU A 186 -4.90 20.28 21.17
C LEU A 186 -4.87 20.02 19.66
N LEU A 187 -5.88 20.49 18.92
CA LEU A 187 -5.91 20.37 17.46
C LEU A 187 -4.70 21.01 16.78
N SER A 188 -4.33 22.22 17.21
CA SER A 188 -3.15 22.91 16.67
C SER A 188 -1.85 22.14 16.98
N GLY A 189 -1.78 21.52 18.16
CA GLY A 189 -0.66 20.65 18.53
C GLY A 189 -0.57 19.41 17.64
N LEU A 190 -1.69 18.75 17.39
CA LEU A 190 -1.80 17.57 16.53
C LEU A 190 -1.37 17.87 15.09
N GLN A 191 -1.86 18.97 14.50
CA GLN A 191 -1.44 19.43 13.17
C GLN A 191 0.08 19.64 13.08
N SER A 192 0.67 20.29 14.10
CA SER A 192 2.11 20.58 14.12
C SER A 192 2.97 19.34 14.31
N ILE A 193 2.57 18.39 15.15
CA ILE A 193 3.36 17.18 15.44
C ILE A 193 3.41 16.27 14.21
N HIS A 194 2.27 16.11 13.55
CA HIS A 194 2.14 15.16 12.45
C HIS A 194 2.40 15.78 11.07
N ASN A 195 2.59 17.10 11.00
CA ASN A 195 2.66 17.86 9.76
C ASN A 195 1.46 17.53 8.85
N ALA A 196 0.27 17.67 9.43
CA ALA A 196 -1.01 17.34 8.82
C ALA A 196 -1.97 18.54 8.92
N GLU A 197 -2.87 18.65 7.96
CA GLU A 197 -3.95 19.63 7.98
C GLU A 197 -5.22 18.95 8.50
N ILE A 198 -5.93 19.63 9.41
CA ILE A 198 -7.20 19.14 9.97
C ILE A 198 -8.24 20.21 9.70
N GLU A 199 -9.25 19.88 8.92
CA GLU A 199 -10.39 20.74 8.60
C GLU A 199 -11.65 20.19 9.24
N ILE A 200 -12.46 21.07 9.83
CA ILE A 200 -13.72 20.74 10.49
C ILE A 200 -14.84 21.46 9.76
N ILE A 201 -15.72 20.70 9.12
CA ILE A 201 -16.77 21.20 8.24
C ILE A 201 -18.13 20.90 8.88
N PRO A 202 -18.83 21.91 9.43
CA PRO A 202 -20.14 21.70 10.03
C PRO A 202 -21.21 21.52 8.94
N ILE A 203 -21.87 20.36 8.90
CA ILE A 203 -22.95 20.06 7.95
C ILE A 203 -24.14 19.46 8.70
N ALA A 204 -25.31 20.07 8.57
CA ALA A 204 -26.57 19.58 9.13
C ALA A 204 -26.54 19.23 10.64
N GLY A 205 -25.70 19.92 11.42
CA GLY A 205 -25.54 19.67 12.86
C GLY A 205 -24.49 18.61 13.21
N GLN A 206 -23.72 18.15 12.24
CA GLN A 206 -22.61 17.20 12.39
C GLN A 206 -21.29 17.86 12.04
N ASN A 207 -20.19 17.36 12.58
CA ASN A 207 -18.86 17.82 12.21
C ASN A 207 -18.18 16.76 11.34
N ILE A 208 -17.98 17.09 10.06
CA ILE A 208 -17.12 16.28 9.19
C ILE A 208 -15.70 16.72 9.43
N ILE A 209 -14.83 15.76 9.70
CA ILE A 209 -13.41 15.99 9.90
C ILE A 209 -12.67 15.44 8.70
N ASN A 210 -11.90 16.30 8.05
CA ASN A 210 -10.96 15.92 7.01
C ASN A 210 -9.54 16.08 7.55
N ILE A 211 -8.75 15.00 7.52
CA ILE A 211 -7.35 15.01 7.92
C ILE A 211 -6.51 14.73 6.69
N GLU A 212 -5.62 15.65 6.32
CA GLU A 212 -4.75 15.54 5.14
C GLU A 212 -3.28 15.50 5.52
N LYS A 213 -2.53 14.59 4.89
CA LYS A 213 -1.08 14.48 5.02
C LYS A 213 -0.45 14.04 3.68
N GLY A 214 0.16 14.99 2.98
CA GLY A 214 0.73 14.75 1.66
C GLY A 214 -0.38 14.42 0.64
N GLU A 215 -0.30 13.26 0.01
CA GLU A 215 -1.34 12.76 -0.90
C GLU A 215 -2.38 11.85 -0.23
N SER A 216 -2.22 11.59 1.07
CA SER A 216 -3.15 10.76 1.85
C SER A 216 -4.10 11.65 2.64
N PHE A 217 -5.34 11.21 2.78
CA PHE A 217 -6.33 11.88 3.60
C PHE A 217 -7.30 10.88 4.24
N LEU A 218 -8.05 11.32 5.24
CA LEU A 218 -9.06 10.52 5.94
C LEU A 218 -10.23 11.43 6.35
N VAL A 219 -11.45 11.04 5.97
CA VAL A 219 -12.68 11.78 6.27
C VAL A 219 -13.59 10.96 7.18
N PHE A 220 -14.04 11.53 8.31
CA PHE A 220 -14.98 10.88 9.23
C PHE A 220 -15.95 11.87 9.87
N VAL A 221 -17.02 11.36 10.48
CA VAL A 221 -18.07 12.17 11.15
C VAL A 221 -18.02 11.97 12.66
N ILE A 222 -18.11 13.07 13.40
CA ILE A 222 -18.43 13.12 14.83
C ILE A 222 -19.76 13.85 15.04
#